data_AF-A0A536CEX3-F1
#
_entry.id   AF-A0A536CEX3-F1
#
_cell.length_a   1.000
_cell.length_b   1.000
_cell.length_c   1.000
_cell.angle_alpha   90.00
_cell.angle_beta   90.00
_cell.angle_gamma   90.00
#
_symmetry.space_group_name_H-M   'P 1'
#
loop_
_entity.id
_entity.type
_entity.pdbx_description
1 polymer ?
#
loop_
_entity_poly.entity_id
_entity_poly.type
_entity_poly.pdbx_seq_one_letter_code
_entity_poly.pdbx_strand_id
1 'polypeptide(L)' 'MTRTEIAGELYVSMNTVNSHIRNIYSKLAVRDRSSAVSRARELRLLSTARR' A
#
# COMPACT_ATOMS: atom_id res chain seq x y z
N MET A 1 7.46 -5.05 -6.80
CA MET A 1 7.37 -3.60 -7.00
C MET A 1 7.98 -2.82 -5.85
N THR A 2 9.02 -2.08 -6.17
CA THR A 2 9.67 -1.04 -5.37
C THR A 2 8.83 0.24 -5.38
N ARG A 3 9.14 1.19 -4.49
CA ARG A 3 8.44 2.49 -4.45
C ARG A 3 8.71 3.33 -5.70
N THR A 4 9.90 3.18 -6.30
CA THR A 4 10.28 3.86 -7.54
C THR A 4 9.50 3.32 -8.74
N GLU A 5 9.33 1.99 -8.83
CA GLU A 5 8.49 1.37 -9.85
C GLU A 5 7.02 1.82 -9.70
N ILE A 6 6.47 1.83 -8.47
CA ILE A 6 5.12 2.36 -8.20
C ILE A 6 4.98 3.82 -8.67
N ALA A 7 5.97 4.65 -8.35
CA ALA A 7 5.97 6.06 -8.74
C ALA A 7 5.96 6.22 -10.27
N GLY A 8 6.77 5.42 -10.97
CA GLY A 8 6.83 5.40 -12.43
C GLY A 8 5.52 4.95 -13.09
N GLU A 9 4.95 3.84 -12.63
CA GLU A 9 3.69 3.30 -13.18
C GLU A 9 2.49 4.23 -12.95
N LEU A 10 2.46 4.91 -11.80
CA LEU A 10 1.35 5.80 -11.43
C LEU A 10 1.58 7.26 -11.85
N TYR A 11 2.71 7.57 -12.50
CA TYR A 11 3.09 8.95 -12.89
C TYR A 11 3.06 9.95 -11.72
N VAL A 12 3.50 9.53 -10.54
CA VAL A 12 3.59 10.37 -9.33
C VAL A 12 4.99 10.38 -8.75
N SER A 13 5.29 11.36 -7.89
CA SER A 13 6.58 11.40 -7.20
C SER A 13 6.71 10.31 -6.13
N MET A 14 7.95 9.91 -5.81
CA MET A 14 8.23 8.97 -4.72
C MET A 14 7.68 9.47 -3.36
N ASN A 15 7.68 10.79 -3.13
CA ASN A 15 7.10 11.40 -1.93
C ASN A 15 5.58 11.21 -1.85
N THR A 16 4.89 11.24 -2.99
CA THR A 16 3.45 10.96 -3.07
C THR A 16 3.18 9.51 -2.71
N VAL A 17 3.95 8.57 -3.24
CA VAL A 17 3.88 7.13 -2.86
C VAL A 17 4.11 6.95 -1.36
N ASN A 18 5.14 7.61 -0.80
CA ASN A 18 5.42 7.56 0.64
C ASN A 18 4.26 8.08 1.48
N SER A 19 3.61 9.15 1.05
CA SER A 19 2.45 9.74 1.73
C SER A 19 1.24 8.81 1.67
N HIS A 20 0.97 8.19 0.52
CA HIS A 20 -0.07 7.17 0.40
C HIS A 20 0.17 5.98 1.34
N ILE A 21 1.40 5.48 1.43
CA ILE A 21 1.75 4.38 2.34
C ILE A 21 1.47 4.77 3.80
N ARG A 22 1.86 5.97 4.24
CA ARG A 22 1.59 6.45 5.60
C ARG A 22 0.08 6.57 5.86
N ASN A 23 -0.67 7.09 4.90
CA ASN A 23 -2.12 7.22 5.01
C ASN A 23 -2.81 5.86 5.09
N ILE A 24 -2.35 4.88 4.30
CA ILE A 24 -2.86 3.50 4.35
C ILE A 24 -2.59 2.90 5.73
N TYR A 25 -1.37 3.04 6.25
CA TYR A 25 -1.02 2.51 7.57
C TYR A 25 -1.87 3.15 8.68
N SER A 26 -2.06 4.47 8.63
CA SER A 26 -2.92 5.19 9.57
C SER A 26 -4.38 4.71 9.49
N LYS A 27 -4.95 4.59 8.29
CA LYS A 27 -6.33 4.12 8.09
C LYS A 27 -6.55 2.67 8.54
N LEU A 28 -5.53 1.82 8.41
CA LEU A 28 -5.58 0.42 8.84
C LEU A 28 -5.12 0.23 10.29
N ALA A 29 -4.68 1.29 10.98
CA ALA A 29 -4.11 1.25 12.33
C ALA A 29 -2.93 0.28 12.50
N VAL A 30 -2.00 0.30 11.54
CA VAL A 30 -0.80 -0.57 11.51
C VAL A 30 0.48 0.26 11.34
N ARG A 31 1.66 -0.37 11.45
CA ARG A 31 2.97 0.31 11.40
C ARG A 31 3.88 -0.12 10.25
N ASP A 32 3.57 -1.23 9.59
CA ASP A 32 4.42 -1.81 8.56
C ASP A 32 3.62 -2.46 7.43
N ARG A 33 4.35 -2.84 6.37
CA ARG A 33 3.75 -3.36 5.14
C ARG A 33 3.09 -4.72 5.35
N SER A 34 3.71 -5.59 6.13
CA SER A 34 3.21 -6.95 6.36
C SER A 34 1.88 -6.88 7.11
N SER A 35 1.86 -6.09 8.19
CA SER A 35 0.65 -5.81 8.98
C SER A 35 -0.45 -5.16 8.14
N ALA A 36 -0.12 -4.21 7.26
CA ALA A 36 -1.09 -3.58 6.36
C ALA A 36 -1.73 -4.58 5.41
N VAL A 37 -0.94 -5.48 4.82
CA VAL A 37 -1.46 -6.51 3.91
C VAL A 37 -2.31 -7.54 4.67
N SER A 38 -1.89 -7.98 5.86
CA SER A 38 -2.70 -8.88 6.71
C SER A 38 -4.03 -8.24 7.06
N ARG A 39 -4.01 -7.01 7.58
CA ARG A 39 -5.21 -6.27 7.98
C ARG A 39 -6.16 -6.04 6.80
N ALA A 40 -5.62 -5.69 5.63
CA ALA A 40 -6.42 -5.49 4.43
C ALA A 40 -7.06 -6.80 3.94
N ARG A 41 -6.44 -7.98 4.15
CA ARG A 41 -7.04 -9.29 3.86
C ARG A 41 -8.16 -9.65 4.84
N GLU A 42 -7.96 -9.43 6.14
CA GLU A 42 -8.99 -9.61 7.16
C GLU A 42 -10.25 -8.78 6.86
N LEU A 43 -10.03 -7.53 6.42
CA LEU A 43 -11.09 -6.60 6.01
C LEU A 43 -11.64 -6.86 4.60
N ARG A 44 -11.12 -7.87 3.88
CA ARG A 44 -11.50 -8.22 2.50
C ARG A 44 -11.35 -7.06 1.50
N LEU A 45 -10.39 -6.17 1.73
CA LEU A 45 -10.08 -5.02 0.86
C LEU A 45 -9.16 -5.39 -0.32
N LEU A 46 -8.46 -6.53 -0.22
CA LEU A 46 -7.63 -7.06 -1.28
C LEU A 46 -8.31 -8.28 -1.90
N SER A 47 -8.53 -8.24 -3.21
CA SER A 47 -8.94 -9.43 -3.94
C SER A 47 -7.80 -10.43 -3.97
N THR A 48 -8.12 -11.71 -3.78
CA THR A 48 -7.18 -12.84 -3.95
C THR A 48 -6.89 -13.14 -5.42
N ALA A 49 -7.43 -12.35 -6.36
CA ALA A 49 -7.22 -12.51 -7.78
C ALA A 49 -5.77 -12.18 -8.14
N ARG A 50 -4.91 -13.19 -8.08
CA ARG A 50 -3.62 -13.20 -8.73
C ARG A 50 -3.88 -13.19 -10.25
N ARG A 51 -3.69 -12.04 -10.89
CA ARG A 51 -3.35 -12.02 -12.32
C ARG A 51 -1.95 -12.54 -12.50
#